data_AF-A0A3S1CZM4-F1
#
_entry.id   AF-A0A3S1CZM4-F1
#
_cell.length_a   1.000
_cell.length_b   1.000
_cell.length_c   1.000
_cell.angle_alpha   90.00
_cell.angle_beta   90.00
_cell.angle_gamma   90.00
#
_symmetry.space_group_name_H-M   'P 1'
#
loop_
_entity.id
_entity.type
_entity.pdbx_description
1 polymer ?
#
loop_
_entity_poly.entity_id
_entity_poly.type
_entity_poly.pdbx_seq_one_letter_code
_entity_poly.pdbx_strand_id
1 'polypeptide(L)'
;MAEEPEEKPVEDPNKLDRELFWFLIKIMRTIFIGLFWMMINVFLGLYLGFAVPEESTPGRMIFFYTWFGVTLVAYIYMIWRFWRKKMDAP
;
A
#
# COMPACT_ATOMS: atom_id res chain seq x y z
N MET A 1 -12.28 20.80 -52.27
CA MET A 1 -12.40 20.59 -50.82
C MET A 1 -11.29 19.63 -50.48
N ALA A 2 -10.14 20.14 -50.04
CA ALA A 2 -8.99 19.30 -49.72
C ALA A 2 -9.31 18.58 -48.42
N GLU A 3 -9.31 17.25 -48.43
CA GLU A 3 -9.36 16.44 -47.22
C GLU A 3 -8.06 16.69 -46.46
N GLU A 4 -8.17 17.32 -45.29
CA GLU A 4 -7.04 17.46 -44.37
C GLU A 4 -6.68 16.05 -43.87
N PRO A 5 -5.40 15.63 -43.97
CA PRO A 5 -5.01 14.32 -43.47
C PRO A 5 -5.13 14.33 -41.94
N GLU A 6 -5.97 13.45 -41.39
CA GLU A 6 -6.03 13.18 -39.96
C GLU A 6 -4.62 12.80 -39.46
N GLU A 7 -3.95 13.72 -38.77
CA GLU A 7 -2.73 13.44 -38.03
C GLU A 7 -3.04 12.42 -36.93
N LYS A 8 -2.71 11.16 -37.19
CA LYS A 8 -2.70 10.14 -36.14
C LYS A 8 -1.71 10.58 -35.06
N PRO A 9 -2.11 10.62 -33.78
CA PRO A 9 -1.22 11.04 -32.71
C PRO A 9 -0.02 10.09 -32.69
N VAL A 10 1.17 10.65 -32.85
CA VAL A 10 2.44 9.90 -32.74
C VAL A 10 2.52 9.36 -31.33
N GLU A 11 2.41 8.04 -31.20
CA GLU A 11 2.51 7.33 -29.93
C GLU A 11 3.96 7.46 -29.43
N ASP A 12 4.17 8.32 -28.43
CA ASP A 12 5.49 8.63 -27.89
C ASP A 12 6.05 7.37 -27.19
N PRO A 13 7.14 6.74 -27.69
CA PRO A 13 7.63 5.46 -27.18
C PRO A 13 8.06 5.53 -25.70
N ASN A 14 8.31 6.73 -25.18
CA ASN A 14 8.64 6.97 -23.77
C ASN A 14 7.43 6.91 -22.81
N LYS A 15 6.18 6.84 -23.31
CA LYS A 15 4.98 6.74 -22.46
C LYS A 15 4.89 5.39 -21.75
N LEU A 16 5.16 4.30 -22.46
CA LEU A 16 5.13 2.94 -21.90
C LEU A 16 6.08 2.79 -20.69
N ASP A 17 7.30 3.33 -20.80
CA ASP A 17 8.28 3.31 -19.72
C ASP A 17 7.84 4.14 -18.50
N ARG A 18 7.20 5.30 -18.73
CA ARG A 18 6.69 6.14 -17.64
C ARG A 18 5.56 5.46 -16.89
N GLU A 19 4.61 4.84 -17.58
CA GLU A 19 3.49 4.15 -16.94
C GLU A 19 3.94 2.94 -16.12
N LEU A 20 4.87 2.15 -16.65
CA LEU A 20 5.48 1.04 -15.92
C LEU A 20 6.22 1.54 -14.66
N PHE A 21 6.96 2.63 -14.77
CA PHE A 21 7.65 3.23 -13.63
C PHE A 21 6.68 3.68 -12.52
N TRP A 22 5.57 4.34 -12.89
CA TRP A 22 4.51 4.71 -11.94
C TRP A 22 3.84 3.51 -11.28
N PHE A 23 3.64 2.42 -12.04
CA PHE A 23 3.14 1.16 -11.51
C PHE A 23 4.08 0.57 -10.46
N LEU A 24 5.39 0.50 -10.75
CA LEU A 24 6.41 0.01 -9.82
C LEU A 24 6.47 0.89 -8.56
N ILE A 25 6.42 2.21 -8.69
CA ILE A 25 6.36 3.13 -7.53
C ILE A 25 5.14 2.83 -6.66
N LYS A 26 3.97 2.56 -7.26
CA LYS A 26 2.76 2.23 -6.49
C LYS A 26 2.95 0.93 -5.70
N ILE A 27 3.56 -0.08 -6.30
CA ILE A 27 3.88 -1.35 -5.60
C ILE A 27 4.85 -1.08 -4.45
N MET A 28 5.99 -0.43 -4.74
CA MET A 28 7.02 -0.10 -3.76
C MET A 28 6.45 0.66 -2.56
N ARG A 29 5.60 1.67 -2.82
CA ARG A 29 4.92 2.42 -1.77
C ARG A 29 4.00 1.53 -0.93
N THR A 30 3.27 0.61 -1.55
CA THR A 30 2.36 -0.30 -0.83
C THR A 30 3.16 -1.24 0.08
N ILE A 31 4.25 -1.83 -0.44
CA ILE A 31 5.15 -2.69 0.32
C ILE A 31 5.80 -1.92 1.48
N PHE A 32 6.32 -0.72 1.21
CA PHE A 32 6.97 0.11 2.23
C PHE A 32 6.03 0.45 3.38
N ILE A 33 4.78 0.84 3.09
CA ILE A 33 3.78 1.10 4.12
C ILE A 33 3.48 -0.17 4.93
N GLY A 34 3.38 -1.33 4.28
CA GLY A 34 3.19 -2.61 4.96
C GLY A 34 4.34 -2.97 5.89
N LEU A 35 5.58 -2.84 5.41
CA LEU A 35 6.77 -3.08 6.22
C LEU A 35 6.87 -2.11 7.39
N PHE A 36 6.58 -0.82 7.16
CA PHE A 36 6.57 0.19 8.21
C PHE A 36 5.49 -0.10 9.27
N TRP A 37 4.29 -0.48 8.84
CA TRP A 37 3.22 -0.91 9.74
C TRP A 37 3.62 -2.16 10.56
N MET A 38 4.26 -3.16 9.92
CA MET A 38 4.77 -4.34 10.63
C MET A 38 5.86 -3.98 11.64
N MET A 39 6.78 -3.08 11.28
CA MET A 39 7.84 -2.61 12.18
C MET A 39 7.27 -1.99 13.45
N ILE A 40 6.24 -1.14 13.34
CA ILE A 40 5.54 -0.56 14.50
C ILE A 40 4.93 -1.66 15.37
N ASN A 41 4.26 -2.65 14.78
CA ASN A 41 3.63 -3.73 15.55
C ASN A 41 4.64 -4.64 16.23
N VAL A 42 5.77 -4.92 15.59
CA VAL A 42 6.89 -5.66 16.22
C VAL A 42 7.46 -4.86 17.39
N PHE A 43 7.64 -3.55 17.22
CA PHE A 43 8.12 -2.68 18.30
C PHE A 43 7.14 -2.66 19.48
N LEU A 44 5.85 -2.43 19.23
CA LEU A 44 4.84 -2.42 20.29
C LEU A 44 4.67 -3.81 20.94
N GLY A 45 4.67 -4.87 20.14
CA GLY A 45 4.39 -6.23 20.61
C GLY A 45 5.57 -6.87 21.34
N LEU A 46 6.77 -6.80 20.77
CA LEU A 46 7.95 -7.49 21.30
C LEU A 46 8.85 -6.56 22.12
N TYR A 47 9.17 -5.36 21.60
CA TYR A 47 10.10 -4.46 22.30
C TYR A 47 9.49 -3.86 23.57
N LEU A 48 8.22 -3.45 23.54
CA LEU A 48 7.50 -3.05 24.75
C LEU A 48 6.86 -4.23 25.50
N GLY A 49 6.99 -5.44 24.97
CA GLY A 49 6.48 -6.67 25.57
C GLY A 49 4.96 -6.84 25.53
N PHE A 50 4.18 -5.98 24.85
CA PHE A 50 2.70 -6.01 24.89
C PHE A 50 2.07 -7.31 24.36
N ALA A 51 2.80 -8.06 23.54
CA ALA A 51 2.38 -9.37 23.02
C ALA A 51 2.93 -10.55 23.83
N VAL A 52 3.78 -10.29 24.83
CA VAL A 52 4.47 -11.33 25.61
C VAL A 52 3.68 -11.62 26.89
N PRO A 53 3.16 -12.84 27.09
CA PRO A 53 2.33 -13.16 28.25
C PRO A 53 3.04 -13.01 29.61
N GLU A 54 4.35 -13.23 29.63
CA GLU A 54 5.17 -13.20 30.86
C GLU A 54 5.48 -11.77 31.33
N GLU A 55 5.63 -10.85 30.39
CA GLU A 55 6.00 -9.44 30.64
C GLU A 55 4.77 -8.51 30.69
N SER A 56 3.64 -8.94 30.12
CA SER A 56 2.44 -8.11 29.98
C SER A 56 1.30 -8.48 30.91
N THR A 57 0.58 -7.45 31.34
CA THR A 57 -0.71 -7.61 31.99
C THR A 57 -1.77 -8.00 30.95
N PRO A 58 -2.81 -8.77 31.34
CA PRO A 58 -3.89 -9.17 30.44
C PRO A 58 -4.55 -8.00 29.69
N GLY A 59 -4.68 -6.84 30.35
CA GLY A 59 -5.24 -5.63 29.75
C GLY A 59 -4.40 -5.06 28.60
N ARG A 60 -3.05 -5.08 28.72
CA ARG A 60 -2.14 -4.62 27.66
C ARG A 60 -2.20 -5.55 26.45
N MET A 61 -2.29 -6.86 26.67
CA MET A 61 -2.43 -7.84 25.60
C MET A 61 -3.74 -7.66 24.83
N ILE A 62 -4.87 -7.53 25.54
CA ILE A 62 -6.18 -7.29 24.91
C ILE A 62 -6.13 -6.02 24.06
N PHE A 63 -5.56 -4.94 24.60
CA PHE A 63 -5.38 -3.69 23.86
C PHE A 63 -4.53 -3.91 22.61
N PHE A 64 -3.38 -4.58 22.72
CA PHE A 64 -2.47 -4.83 21.61
C PHE A 64 -3.12 -5.66 20.49
N TYR A 65 -3.75 -6.79 20.82
CA TYR A 65 -4.39 -7.63 19.79
C TYR A 65 -5.62 -6.97 19.16
N THR A 66 -6.37 -6.18 19.93
CA THR A 66 -7.48 -5.39 19.39
C THR A 66 -6.96 -4.31 18.44
N TRP A 67 -5.93 -3.57 18.84
CA TRP A 67 -5.24 -2.58 18.00
C TRP A 67 -4.66 -3.22 16.73
N PHE A 68 -3.97 -4.35 16.87
CA PHE A 68 -3.40 -5.09 15.76
C PHE A 68 -4.48 -5.53 14.76
N GLY A 69 -5.58 -6.10 15.24
CA GLY A 69 -6.71 -6.49 14.39
C GLY A 69 -7.36 -5.32 13.67
N VAL A 70 -7.66 -4.23 14.38
CA VAL A 70 -8.26 -3.01 13.80
C VAL A 70 -7.33 -2.40 12.74
N THR A 71 -6.05 -2.26 13.06
CA THR A 71 -5.09 -1.67 12.11
C THR A 71 -4.79 -2.59 10.92
N LEU A 72 -4.86 -3.91 11.09
CA LEU A 72 -4.77 -4.87 9.98
C LEU A 72 -5.94 -4.72 9.01
N VAL A 73 -7.18 -4.65 9.54
CA VAL A 73 -8.37 -4.42 8.70
C VAL A 73 -8.26 -3.07 7.98
N ALA A 74 -7.83 -2.02 8.68
CA ALA A 74 -7.60 -0.71 8.07
C ALA A 74 -6.52 -0.75 6.98
N TYR A 75 -5.43 -1.49 7.19
CA TYR A 75 -4.36 -1.67 6.21
C TYR A 75 -4.84 -2.40 4.95
N ILE A 76 -5.57 -3.51 5.11
CA ILE A 76 -6.17 -4.26 3.99
C ILE A 76 -7.15 -3.37 3.23
N TYR A 77 -8.02 -2.65 3.94
CA TYR A 77 -8.95 -1.70 3.33
C TYR A 77 -8.22 -0.60 2.56
N MET A 78 -7.12 -0.05 3.10
CA MET A 78 -6.32 0.96 2.45
C MET A 78 -5.66 0.42 1.17
N ILE A 79 -5.08 -0.78 1.19
CA ILE A 79 -4.55 -1.43 -0.02
C ILE A 79 -5.68 -1.57 -1.04
N TRP A 80 -6.79 -2.19 -0.66
CA TRP A 80 -7.92 -2.35 -1.55
C TRP A 80 -8.42 -1.00 -2.12
N ARG A 81 -8.45 0.06 -1.31
CA ARG A 81 -8.83 1.42 -1.71
C ARG A 81 -7.86 2.06 -2.68
N PHE A 82 -6.56 1.80 -2.57
CA PHE A 82 -5.52 2.29 -3.48
C PHE A 82 -5.50 1.52 -4.79
N TRP A 83 -5.83 0.23 -4.75
CA TRP A 83 -5.80 -0.65 -5.91
C TRP A 83 -7.13 -0.70 -6.69
N ARG A 84 -8.27 -0.34 -6.07
CA ARG A 84 -9.57 -0.26 -6.76
C ARG A 84 -9.71 0.92 -7.72
N LYS A 85 -8.87 1.96 -7.62
CA LYS A 85 -8.86 3.01 -8.64
C LYS A 85 -8.23 2.38 -9.87
N LYS A 86 -9.02 2.23 -10.94
CA LYS A 86 -8.50 1.80 -12.24
C LYS A 86 -7.29 2.68 -12.55
N MET A 87 -6.15 2.04 -12.74
CA MET A 87 -5.12 2.68 -13.55
C MET A 87 -5.75 2.80 -14.92
N ASP A 88 -5.74 3.99 -15.51
CA ASP A 88 -6.02 4.08 -16.94
C ASP A 88 -5.07 3.09 -17.60
N ALA A 89 -5.65 2.07 -18.24
CA ALA A 89 -4.87 1.15 -19.03
C ALA A 89 -4.25 1.97 -20.18
N PRO A 90 -2.99 1.68 -20.58
CA PRO A 90 -2.41 2.27 -21.79
C PRO A 90 -3.34 2.13 -22.99
#